data_AF-A0AAJ2P0U5-F1
#
_entry.id   AF-A0AAJ2P0U5-F1
#
_cell.length_a   1.000
_cell.length_b   1.000
_cell.length_c   1.000
_cell.angle_alpha   90.00
_cell.angle_beta   90.00
_cell.angle_gamma   90.00
#
_symmetry.space_group_name_H-M   'P 1'
#
loop_
_entity.id
_entity.type
_entity.pdbx_description
1 polymer ?
#
loop_
_entity_poly.entity_id
_entity_poly.type
_entity_poly.pdbx_seq_one_letter_code
_entity_poly.pdbx_strand_id
1 'polypeptide(L)'
;MSEAKNPPVDFVIDWVNGQDLSWQKKRSKYLVKKEDASSVRFRDWGFLKYWFRLVEKNAPWVHKIFLITDHQVPNFLNLDNSKIVLVNHEDYIQNKYLPVFNSNSIEIGMNKIPGLSEHFVFFNDDMFINDSVKSTDFFENGMPKDSGVMSPQFPISNSVAHNTMNSMEIVNKYFSRNNILKKHFFKIFNWKYGKDNIRTFTTLPWKVVMGFYDNHIPISFLKSTFEDIWSKEGELLSQNFEHRFRSKLDYSVWIMRYFQLANGKFVPRSTNFGKYYNIGKQTEQIINDIRTKKHSLIVLNDQEDIQNFELERDNIISVFESSFPEKSSFEV
;
A
#
# COMPACT_ATOMS: atom_id res chain seq x y z
N MET A 1 -21.50 -4.79 -30.28
CA MET A 1 -20.09 -4.62 -29.84
C MET A 1 -19.99 -5.26 -28.48
N SER A 2 -19.22 -6.35 -28.35
CA SER A 2 -19.06 -7.03 -27.06
C SER A 2 -18.42 -6.07 -26.06
N GLU A 3 -19.04 -5.88 -24.90
CA GLU A 3 -18.38 -5.27 -23.74
C GLU A 3 -17.10 -6.06 -23.48
N ALA A 4 -15.95 -5.47 -23.79
CA ALA A 4 -14.68 -6.04 -23.34
C ALA A 4 -14.73 -5.98 -21.81
N LYS A 5 -14.97 -7.13 -21.16
CA LYS A 5 -14.87 -7.26 -19.71
C LYS A 5 -13.51 -6.68 -19.31
N ASN A 6 -13.52 -5.66 -18.45
CA ASN A 6 -12.28 -5.16 -17.87
C ASN A 6 -11.52 -6.34 -17.23
N PRO A 7 -10.18 -6.38 -17.35
CA PRO A 7 -9.37 -7.40 -16.69
C PRO A 7 -9.72 -7.51 -15.19
N PRO A 8 -9.60 -8.72 -14.60
CA PRO A 8 -9.82 -8.89 -13.17
C PRO A 8 -8.84 -8.00 -12.38
N VAL A 9 -9.35 -7.38 -11.32
CA VAL A 9 -8.55 -6.58 -10.40
C VAL A 9 -8.64 -7.19 -9.02
N ASP A 10 -7.48 -7.60 -8.50
CA ASP A 10 -7.34 -8.19 -7.17
C ASP A 10 -6.96 -7.13 -6.14
N PHE A 11 -7.33 -7.33 -4.89
CA PHE A 11 -6.80 -6.58 -3.76
C PHE A 11 -5.80 -7.45 -3.00
N VAL A 12 -4.68 -6.85 -2.61
CA VAL A 12 -3.67 -7.47 -1.77
C VAL A 12 -3.55 -6.63 -0.51
N ILE A 13 -3.66 -7.28 0.64
CA ILE A 13 -3.53 -6.64 1.96
C ILE A 13 -2.63 -7.51 2.84
N ASP A 14 -1.61 -6.91 3.43
CA ASP A 14 -0.80 -7.54 4.45
C ASP A 14 -1.32 -7.20 5.85
N TRP A 15 -1.36 -8.20 6.72
CA TRP A 15 -1.84 -8.02 8.08
C TRP A 15 -1.17 -8.99 9.03
N VAL A 16 -0.97 -8.53 10.27
CA VAL A 16 -0.48 -9.36 11.36
C VAL A 16 -1.24 -9.04 12.64
N ASN A 17 -1.67 -10.08 13.35
CA ASN A 17 -2.17 -9.95 14.70
C ASN A 17 -0.97 -9.85 15.66
N GLY A 18 -0.66 -8.63 16.09
CA GLY A 18 0.40 -8.43 17.09
C GLY A 18 0.09 -8.98 18.47
N GLN A 19 -1.15 -9.38 18.78
CA GLN A 19 -1.53 -10.01 20.05
C GLN A 19 -1.38 -11.54 20.04
N ASP A 20 -1.08 -12.16 18.90
CA ASP A 20 -0.88 -13.60 18.80
C ASP A 20 0.39 -14.04 19.52
N LEU A 21 0.22 -14.81 20.60
CA LEU A 21 1.31 -15.31 21.44
C LEU A 21 2.28 -16.23 20.69
N SER A 22 1.80 -16.98 19.70
CA SER A 22 2.65 -17.87 18.90
C SER A 22 3.58 -17.05 17.99
N TRP A 23 3.02 -16.03 17.34
CA TRP A 23 3.76 -15.08 16.51
C TRP A 23 4.74 -14.25 17.34
N GLN A 24 4.31 -13.73 18.51
CA GLN A 24 5.19 -12.99 19.42
C GLN A 24 6.38 -13.85 19.89
N LYS A 25 6.15 -15.12 20.25
CA LYS A 25 7.21 -16.08 20.61
C LYS A 25 8.14 -16.38 19.43
N LYS A 26 7.59 -16.47 18.22
CA LYS A 26 8.38 -16.68 17.00
C LYS A 26 9.27 -15.46 16.73
N ARG A 27 8.72 -14.24 16.80
CA ARG A 27 9.42 -12.97 16.60
C ARG A 27 10.51 -12.72 17.65
N SER A 28 10.21 -12.95 18.92
CA SER A 28 11.14 -12.66 20.02
C SER A 28 12.44 -13.49 19.97
N LYS A 29 12.41 -14.68 19.34
CA LYS A 29 13.61 -15.50 19.10
C LYS A 29 14.64 -14.83 18.20
N TYR A 30 14.21 -13.92 17.32
CA TYR A 30 15.08 -13.25 16.35
C TYR A 30 15.36 -11.79 16.70
N LEU A 31 14.58 -11.19 17.61
CA LEU A 31 14.70 -9.79 17.97
C LEU A 31 15.99 -9.54 18.75
N VAL A 32 16.94 -8.81 18.17
CA VAL A 32 18.11 -8.29 18.88
C VAL A 32 17.65 -7.06 19.69
N LYS A 33 18.00 -6.98 20.99
CA LYS A 33 17.52 -5.98 21.99
C LYS A 33 17.60 -4.47 21.59
N LYS A 34 18.14 -4.12 20.43
CA LYS A 34 18.26 -2.74 19.91
C LYS A 34 17.46 -2.46 18.62
N GLU A 35 16.86 -3.46 17.99
CA GLU A 35 16.05 -3.27 16.78
C GLU A 35 14.58 -3.07 17.16
N ASP A 36 13.97 -2.03 16.57
CA ASP A 36 12.54 -1.73 16.47
C ASP A 36 11.59 -2.56 17.35
N ALA A 37 11.62 -2.27 18.65
CA ALA A 37 10.73 -2.84 19.65
C ALA A 37 9.45 -2.01 19.83
N SER A 38 9.16 -1.05 18.94
CA SER A 38 7.98 -0.17 19.05
C SER A 38 6.71 -1.01 18.95
N SER A 39 6.00 -1.15 20.06
CA SER A 39 4.73 -1.91 20.18
C SER A 39 3.63 -1.36 19.28
N VAL A 40 3.75 -0.08 18.89
CA VAL A 40 2.81 0.64 18.02
C VAL A 40 2.69 -0.02 16.65
N ARG A 41 3.78 -0.57 16.10
CA ARG A 41 3.78 -1.17 14.76
C ARG A 41 2.95 -2.43 14.61
N PHE A 42 2.68 -3.10 15.72
CA PHE A 42 1.90 -4.33 15.76
C PHE A 42 0.65 -4.16 16.62
N ARG A 43 0.27 -2.90 16.89
CA ARG A 43 -0.90 -2.58 17.70
C ARG A 43 -2.17 -2.85 16.87
N ASP A 44 -2.94 -3.82 17.31
CA ASP A 44 -4.21 -4.14 16.67
C ASP A 44 -5.30 -3.13 17.07
N TRP A 45 -5.82 -2.41 16.08
CA TRP A 45 -6.93 -1.48 16.22
C TRP A 45 -8.31 -2.16 16.12
N GLY A 46 -8.36 -3.43 15.70
CA GLY A 46 -9.61 -4.14 15.43
C GLY A 46 -10.33 -3.62 14.17
N PHE A 47 -9.62 -2.90 13.29
CA PHE A 47 -10.21 -2.29 12.10
C PHE A 47 -10.37 -3.23 10.91
N LEU A 48 -9.63 -4.35 10.88
CA LEU A 48 -9.60 -5.25 9.71
C LEU A 48 -11.00 -5.76 9.33
N LYS A 49 -11.87 -6.07 10.30
CA LYS A 49 -13.26 -6.49 9.99
C LYS A 49 -14.03 -5.44 9.19
N TYR A 50 -13.83 -4.14 9.50
CA TYR A 50 -14.49 -3.06 8.77
C TYR A 50 -13.87 -2.85 7.39
N TRP A 51 -12.57 -3.13 7.24
CA TRP A 51 -11.94 -3.12 5.92
C TRP A 51 -12.70 -4.04 4.94
N PHE A 52 -13.05 -5.26 5.37
CA PHE A 52 -13.83 -6.19 4.56
C PHE A 52 -15.27 -5.70 4.28
N ARG A 53 -15.96 -5.14 5.28
CA ARG A 53 -17.29 -4.52 5.09
C ARG A 53 -17.26 -3.37 4.09
N LEU A 54 -16.24 -2.53 4.18
CA LEU A 54 -16.01 -1.40 3.28
C LEU A 54 -15.74 -1.88 1.85
N VAL A 55 -14.91 -2.90 1.68
CA VAL A 55 -14.64 -3.50 0.37
C VAL A 55 -15.91 -4.09 -0.26
N GLU A 56 -16.71 -4.83 0.49
CA GLU A 56 -17.94 -5.41 -0.06
C GLU A 56 -18.93 -4.33 -0.50
N LYS A 57 -19.12 -3.30 0.31
CA LYS A 57 -20.06 -2.22 0.02
C LYS A 57 -19.58 -1.30 -1.11
N ASN A 58 -18.30 -0.95 -1.11
CA ASN A 58 -17.78 0.13 -1.94
C ASN A 58 -17.02 -0.35 -3.18
N ALA A 59 -16.52 -1.60 -3.19
CA ALA A 59 -15.81 -2.21 -4.31
C ALA A 59 -16.25 -3.67 -4.58
N PRO A 60 -17.56 -3.96 -4.73
CA PRO A 60 -18.06 -5.33 -4.90
C PRO A 60 -17.56 -6.02 -6.18
N TRP A 61 -17.03 -5.25 -7.13
CA TRP A 61 -16.42 -5.75 -8.37
C TRP A 61 -15.06 -6.42 -8.16
N VAL A 62 -14.44 -6.32 -6.96
CA VAL A 62 -13.17 -6.97 -6.66
C VAL A 62 -13.24 -8.46 -7.02
N HIS A 63 -12.19 -8.93 -7.69
CA HIS A 63 -12.10 -10.31 -8.14
C HIS A 63 -11.71 -11.23 -6.98
N LYS A 64 -10.48 -11.08 -6.45
CA LYS A 64 -10.02 -11.76 -5.24
C LYS A 64 -9.41 -10.78 -4.25
N ILE A 65 -9.43 -11.16 -2.98
CA ILE A 65 -8.71 -10.50 -1.90
C ILE A 65 -7.65 -11.49 -1.40
N PHE A 66 -6.38 -11.17 -1.65
CA PHE A 66 -5.22 -11.88 -1.14
C PHE A 66 -4.84 -11.28 0.21
N LEU A 67 -5.16 -11.99 1.29
CA LEU A 67 -4.81 -11.60 2.65
C LEU A 67 -3.50 -12.28 3.03
N ILE A 68 -2.41 -11.50 3.08
CA ILE A 68 -1.07 -11.98 3.44
C ILE A 68 -0.92 -11.98 4.96
N THR A 69 -0.58 -13.13 5.54
CA THR A 69 -0.37 -13.30 6.98
C THR A 69 0.85 -14.18 7.29
N ASP A 70 1.18 -14.31 8.58
CA ASP A 70 2.18 -15.28 9.08
C ASP A 70 1.51 -16.45 9.81
N HIS A 71 0.74 -17.26 9.08
CA HIS A 71 -0.06 -18.39 9.58
C HIS A 71 -1.23 -17.99 10.48
N GLN A 72 -1.69 -16.75 10.34
CA GLN A 72 -2.79 -16.21 11.13
C GLN A 72 -4.09 -16.18 10.32
N VAL A 73 -5.19 -16.49 10.99
CA VAL A 73 -6.54 -16.38 10.45
C VAL A 73 -7.32 -15.43 11.34
N PRO A 74 -7.81 -14.28 10.84
CA PRO A 74 -8.69 -13.42 11.61
C PRO A 74 -9.94 -14.20 12.04
N ASN A 75 -10.33 -14.09 13.32
CA ASN A 75 -11.41 -14.89 13.90
C ASN A 75 -12.79 -14.67 13.27
N PHE A 76 -13.00 -13.52 12.63
CA PHE A 76 -14.24 -13.20 11.94
C PHE A 76 -14.27 -13.73 10.51
N LEU A 77 -13.13 -14.11 9.93
CA LEU A 77 -13.00 -14.33 8.49
C LEU A 77 -13.70 -15.63 8.05
N ASN A 78 -14.60 -15.52 7.09
CA ASN A 78 -15.25 -16.63 6.42
C ASN A 78 -14.37 -17.19 5.30
N LEU A 79 -13.66 -18.30 5.58
CA LEU A 79 -12.78 -18.97 4.62
C LEU A 79 -13.52 -19.68 3.48
N ASP A 80 -14.83 -19.91 3.60
CA ASP A 80 -15.64 -20.49 2.52
C ASP A 80 -15.99 -19.46 1.44
N ASN A 81 -15.72 -18.17 1.70
CA ASN A 81 -15.95 -17.12 0.72
C ASN A 81 -14.98 -17.26 -0.46
N SER A 82 -15.53 -17.57 -1.63
CA SER A 82 -14.75 -17.80 -2.86
C SER A 82 -13.87 -16.61 -3.27
N LYS A 83 -14.08 -15.39 -2.78
CA LYS A 83 -13.23 -14.23 -3.11
C LYS A 83 -11.99 -14.12 -2.23
N ILE A 84 -11.91 -14.82 -1.10
CA ILE A 84 -10.77 -14.78 -0.20
C ILE A 84 -9.70 -15.78 -0.66
N VAL A 85 -8.45 -15.32 -0.64
CA VAL A 85 -7.27 -16.17 -0.75
C VAL A 85 -6.37 -15.83 0.44
N LEU A 86 -6.29 -16.74 1.40
CA LEU A 86 -5.33 -16.61 2.50
C LEU A 86 -3.94 -17.00 1.98
N VAL A 87 -2.96 -16.11 2.16
CA VAL A 87 -1.59 -16.29 1.69
C VAL A 87 -0.67 -16.21 2.91
N ASN A 88 0.17 -17.21 3.11
CA ASN A 88 1.24 -17.17 4.08
C ASN A 88 2.54 -16.71 3.43
N HIS A 89 3.46 -16.15 4.23
CA HIS A 89 4.77 -15.73 3.74
C HIS A 89 5.49 -16.85 2.94
N GLU A 90 5.35 -18.12 3.35
CA GLU A 90 5.98 -19.28 2.69
C GLU A 90 5.43 -19.64 1.32
N ASP A 91 4.24 -19.14 0.95
CA ASP A 91 3.62 -19.42 -0.35
C ASP A 91 4.40 -18.77 -1.51
N TYR A 92 5.20 -17.73 -1.22
CA TYR A 92 5.92 -16.99 -2.25
C TYR A 92 7.33 -16.52 -1.84
N ILE A 93 7.73 -16.70 -0.57
CA ILE A 93 9.07 -16.42 -0.07
C ILE A 93 9.81 -17.75 0.16
N GLN A 94 11.04 -17.86 -0.34
CA GLN A 94 11.84 -19.08 -0.18
C GLN A 94 12.11 -19.38 1.29
N ASN A 95 11.96 -20.66 1.68
CA ASN A 95 12.11 -21.14 3.06
C ASN A 95 13.40 -20.67 3.77
N LYS A 96 14.51 -20.53 3.05
CA LYS A 96 15.80 -20.07 3.62
C LYS A 96 15.74 -18.67 4.24
N TYR A 97 14.81 -17.83 3.79
CA TYR A 97 14.63 -16.47 4.29
C TYR A 97 13.66 -16.38 5.47
N LEU A 98 12.88 -17.43 5.72
CA LEU A 98 11.86 -17.44 6.75
C LEU A 98 12.45 -17.71 8.14
N PRO A 99 11.83 -17.17 9.21
CA PRO A 99 10.71 -16.23 9.17
C PRO A 99 11.16 -14.80 8.87
N VAL A 100 10.25 -14.02 8.27
CA VAL A 100 10.44 -12.60 7.99
C VAL A 100 9.33 -11.78 8.66
N PHE A 101 9.72 -10.67 9.30
CA PHE A 101 8.82 -9.70 9.94
C PHE A 101 8.94 -8.31 9.30
N ASN A 102 9.71 -8.23 8.21
CA ASN A 102 10.00 -7.03 7.48
C ASN A 102 8.97 -6.82 6.37
N SER A 103 8.06 -5.86 6.53
CA SER A 103 7.02 -5.59 5.53
C SER A 103 7.61 -5.26 4.16
N ASN A 104 8.72 -4.51 4.08
CA ASN A 104 9.41 -4.21 2.82
C ASN A 104 9.78 -5.49 2.05
N SER A 105 10.17 -6.55 2.76
CA SER A 105 10.50 -7.85 2.15
C SER A 105 9.25 -8.61 1.72
N ILE A 106 8.22 -8.60 2.56
CA ILE A 106 6.92 -9.23 2.29
C ILE A 106 6.29 -8.61 1.04
N GLU A 107 6.28 -7.28 0.96
CA GLU A 107 5.66 -6.50 -0.10
C GLU A 107 6.40 -6.61 -1.44
N ILE A 108 7.74 -6.57 -1.45
CA ILE A 108 8.52 -6.54 -2.71
C ILE A 108 8.43 -7.85 -3.51
N GLY A 109 8.04 -8.94 -2.85
CA GLY A 109 7.85 -10.26 -3.45
C GLY A 109 6.43 -10.59 -3.92
N MET A 110 5.45 -9.68 -3.75
CA MET A 110 4.02 -9.98 -3.98
C MET A 110 3.71 -10.54 -5.38
N ASN A 111 4.49 -10.20 -6.40
CA ASN A 111 4.30 -10.75 -7.75
C ASN A 111 4.49 -12.28 -7.84
N LYS A 112 5.11 -12.90 -6.84
CA LYS A 112 5.31 -14.35 -6.76
C LYS A 112 4.13 -15.07 -6.12
N ILE A 113 3.13 -14.35 -5.60
CA ILE A 113 1.92 -14.95 -5.04
C ILE A 113 1.19 -15.76 -6.12
N PRO A 114 0.97 -17.07 -5.89
CA PRO A 114 0.25 -17.92 -6.84
C PRO A 114 -1.16 -17.40 -7.10
N GLY A 115 -1.55 -17.33 -8.37
CA GLY A 115 -2.90 -16.90 -8.76
C GLY A 115 -3.17 -15.39 -8.75
N LEU A 116 -2.22 -14.56 -8.30
CA LEU A 116 -2.36 -13.09 -8.35
C LEU A 116 -2.43 -12.61 -9.80
N SER A 117 -3.46 -11.81 -10.12
CA SER A 117 -3.71 -11.25 -11.45
C SER A 117 -2.66 -10.21 -11.87
N GLU A 118 -2.63 -9.88 -13.16
CA GLU A 118 -1.79 -8.80 -13.69
C GLU A 118 -2.12 -7.44 -13.05
N HIS A 119 -3.40 -7.18 -12.79
CA HIS A 119 -3.87 -5.93 -12.19
C HIS A 119 -4.24 -6.17 -10.73
N PHE A 120 -3.56 -5.48 -9.82
CA PHE A 120 -3.90 -5.55 -8.40
C PHE A 120 -3.71 -4.21 -7.68
N VAL A 121 -4.45 -4.01 -6.60
CA VAL A 121 -4.31 -2.84 -5.73
C VAL A 121 -3.78 -3.32 -4.38
N PHE A 122 -2.66 -2.74 -3.96
CA PHE A 122 -2.06 -3.03 -2.67
C PHE A 122 -2.57 -2.06 -1.60
N PHE A 123 -2.89 -2.62 -0.44
CA PHE A 123 -3.33 -1.93 0.77
C PHE A 123 -2.42 -2.36 1.92
N ASN A 124 -1.98 -1.40 2.73
CA ASN A 124 -1.64 -1.70 4.12
C ASN A 124 -2.94 -1.84 4.92
N ASP A 125 -2.87 -2.40 6.13
CA ASP A 125 -4.00 -2.58 7.04
C ASP A 125 -4.64 -1.27 7.56
N ASP A 126 -3.96 -0.14 7.40
CA ASP A 126 -4.45 1.20 7.73
C ASP A 126 -5.13 1.93 6.56
N MET A 127 -5.25 1.29 5.38
CA MET A 127 -5.81 1.90 4.17
C MET A 127 -7.20 1.37 3.84
N PHE A 128 -8.19 2.26 3.68
CA PHE A 128 -9.60 1.89 3.54
C PHE A 128 -10.27 2.51 2.32
N ILE A 129 -11.32 1.84 1.81
CA ILE A 129 -12.22 2.35 0.76
C ILE A 129 -13.47 2.92 1.43
N ASN A 130 -13.53 4.23 1.59
CA ASN A 130 -14.57 4.92 2.35
C ASN A 130 -15.84 5.25 1.53
N ASP A 131 -15.70 5.42 0.21
CA ASP A 131 -16.84 5.65 -0.70
C ASP A 131 -16.81 4.70 -1.91
N SER A 132 -17.93 4.60 -2.61
CA SER A 132 -18.07 3.73 -3.79
C SER A 132 -17.03 4.08 -4.85
N VAL A 133 -16.32 3.06 -5.31
CA VAL A 133 -15.29 3.14 -6.34
C VAL A 133 -15.57 2.14 -7.45
N LYS A 134 -15.11 2.43 -8.66
CA LYS A 134 -15.14 1.52 -9.81
C LYS A 134 -13.74 0.95 -10.04
N SER A 135 -13.64 -0.20 -10.71
CA SER A 135 -12.33 -0.71 -11.15
C SER A 135 -11.57 0.32 -12.01
N THR A 136 -12.31 1.14 -12.76
CA THR A 136 -11.79 2.26 -13.56
C THR A 136 -11.21 3.44 -12.76
N ASP A 137 -11.39 3.46 -11.43
CA ASP A 137 -10.72 4.42 -10.55
C ASP A 137 -9.30 3.99 -10.18
N PHE A 138 -8.98 2.71 -10.41
CA PHE A 138 -7.67 2.09 -10.19
C PHE A 138 -6.96 1.72 -11.49
N PHE A 139 -7.69 1.28 -12.52
CA PHE A 139 -7.13 0.85 -13.80
C PHE A 139 -7.93 1.36 -14.99
N GLU A 140 -7.28 1.99 -15.95
CA GLU A 140 -7.91 2.45 -17.19
C GLU A 140 -7.05 2.05 -18.39
N ASN A 141 -7.68 1.40 -19.39
CA ASN A 141 -7.00 0.85 -20.57
C ASN A 141 -5.81 -0.07 -20.21
N GLY A 142 -5.98 -0.89 -19.17
CA GLY A 142 -4.95 -1.81 -18.68
C GLY A 142 -3.79 -1.16 -17.94
N MET A 143 -3.81 0.17 -17.72
CA MET A 143 -2.78 0.89 -16.96
C MET A 143 -3.31 1.32 -15.59
N PRO A 144 -2.46 1.34 -14.54
CA PRO A 144 -2.83 1.83 -13.22
C PRO A 144 -3.07 3.34 -13.23
N LYS A 145 -3.96 3.82 -12.36
CA LYS A 145 -4.24 5.24 -12.16
C LYS A 145 -3.45 5.78 -10.98
N ASP A 146 -2.67 6.82 -11.25
CA ASP A 146 -1.77 7.43 -10.26
C ASP A 146 -1.49 8.91 -10.61
N SER A 147 -0.77 9.61 -9.75
CA SER A 147 -0.34 10.99 -9.92
C SER A 147 1.15 11.05 -10.23
N GLY A 148 1.50 11.38 -11.46
CA GLY A 148 2.88 11.55 -11.93
C GLY A 148 3.54 12.86 -11.50
N VAL A 149 3.22 13.35 -10.31
CA VAL A 149 3.77 14.59 -9.76
C VAL A 149 5.21 14.33 -9.33
N MET A 150 6.17 15.00 -9.96
CA MET A 150 7.57 14.93 -9.53
C MET A 150 7.76 15.80 -8.29
N SER A 151 8.47 15.28 -7.29
CA SER A 151 8.71 15.97 -6.02
C SER A 151 10.08 15.60 -5.47
N PRO A 152 10.82 16.53 -4.87
CA PRO A 152 12.02 16.19 -4.10
C PRO A 152 11.68 15.20 -2.98
N GLN A 153 12.58 14.26 -2.75
CA GLN A 153 12.56 13.38 -1.59
C GLN A 153 13.24 14.09 -0.40
N PHE A 154 12.67 13.91 0.79
CA PHE A 154 13.14 14.60 2.01
C PHE A 154 13.81 13.59 2.95
N PRO A 155 15.12 13.71 3.24
CA PRO A 155 15.85 12.78 4.10
C PRO A 155 15.57 13.06 5.60
N ILE A 156 14.32 12.85 6.01
CA ILE A 156 13.88 13.06 7.40
C ILE A 156 14.23 11.82 8.22
N SER A 157 14.85 12.02 9.39
CA SER A 157 15.18 10.92 10.31
C SER A 157 13.92 10.20 10.79
N ASN A 158 14.03 8.89 11.04
CA ASN A 158 12.93 8.02 11.47
C ASN A 158 11.70 8.03 10.55
N SER A 159 11.91 8.33 9.26
CA SER A 159 10.87 8.28 8.23
C SER A 159 11.17 7.19 7.19
N VAL A 160 10.23 7.01 6.25
CA VAL A 160 10.39 6.13 5.07
C VAL A 160 11.42 6.67 4.05
N ALA A 161 12.11 7.77 4.33
CA ALA A 161 13.02 8.42 3.40
C ALA A 161 14.16 7.51 2.91
N HIS A 162 14.66 6.57 3.73
CA HIS A 162 15.67 5.61 3.28
C HIS A 162 15.13 4.73 2.15
N ASN A 163 13.91 4.20 2.29
CA ASN A 163 13.26 3.38 1.27
C ASN A 163 13.08 4.15 -0.04
N THR A 164 12.65 5.42 0.03
CA THR A 164 12.44 6.24 -1.16
C THR A 164 13.77 6.64 -1.81
N MET A 165 14.80 6.98 -1.03
CA MET A 165 16.14 7.27 -1.54
C MET A 165 16.79 6.06 -2.22
N ASN A 166 16.74 4.88 -1.58
CA ASN A 166 17.24 3.63 -2.17
C ASN A 166 16.53 3.32 -3.49
N SER A 167 15.21 3.49 -3.53
CA SER A 167 14.42 3.33 -4.76
C SER A 167 14.83 4.31 -5.85
N MET A 168 15.10 5.58 -5.48
CA MET A 168 15.51 6.61 -6.44
C MET A 168 16.91 6.39 -7.01
N GLU A 169 17.81 5.73 -6.28
CA GLU A 169 19.11 5.31 -6.83
C GLU A 169 18.90 4.39 -8.04
N ILE A 170 18.08 3.35 -7.88
CA ILE A 170 17.78 2.41 -8.96
C ILE A 170 17.02 3.11 -10.10
N VAL A 171 16.01 3.92 -9.79
CA VAL A 171 15.27 4.66 -10.84
C VAL A 171 16.22 5.51 -11.68
N ASN A 172 17.19 6.20 -11.07
CA ASN A 172 18.15 7.02 -11.82
C ASN A 172 19.19 6.21 -12.62
N LYS A 173 19.37 4.90 -12.35
CA LYS A 173 20.17 4.02 -13.24
C LYS A 173 19.52 3.88 -14.63
N TYR A 174 18.18 3.84 -14.68
CA TYR A 174 17.43 3.53 -15.91
C TYR A 174 16.74 4.74 -16.54
N PHE A 175 16.48 5.79 -15.77
CA PHE A 175 15.68 6.92 -16.21
C PHE A 175 16.39 8.25 -15.97
N SER A 176 16.20 9.18 -16.91
CA SER A 176 16.55 10.59 -16.72
C SER A 176 15.29 11.44 -16.78
N ARG A 177 15.24 12.50 -15.98
CA ARG A 177 14.07 13.38 -15.89
C ARG A 177 13.72 13.97 -17.26
N ASN A 178 14.72 14.34 -18.05
CA ASN A 178 14.53 14.87 -19.40
C ASN A 178 13.86 13.86 -20.34
N ASN A 179 14.27 12.59 -20.30
CA ASN A 179 13.66 11.54 -21.13
C ASN A 179 12.23 11.25 -20.72
N ILE A 180 11.94 11.23 -19.41
CA ILE A 180 10.57 11.07 -18.90
C ILE A 180 9.69 12.22 -19.41
N LEU A 181 10.13 13.48 -19.25
CA LEU A 181 9.35 14.63 -19.73
C LEU A 181 9.17 14.62 -21.25
N LYS A 182 10.21 14.27 -22.01
CA LYS A 182 10.13 14.19 -23.48
C LYS A 182 9.10 13.16 -23.94
N LYS A 183 9.01 12.02 -23.28
CA LYS A 183 8.10 10.92 -23.64
C LYS A 183 6.70 11.07 -23.05
N HIS A 184 6.58 11.67 -21.86
CA HIS A 184 5.38 11.59 -21.02
C HIS A 184 4.93 12.96 -20.48
N PHE A 185 5.23 14.05 -21.18
CA PHE A 185 4.96 15.43 -20.76
C PHE A 185 3.57 15.64 -20.15
N PHE A 186 2.50 15.28 -20.88
CA PHE A 186 1.11 15.46 -20.43
C PHE A 186 0.65 14.51 -19.31
N LYS A 187 1.44 13.47 -19.01
CA LYS A 187 1.22 12.63 -17.83
C LYS A 187 1.91 13.22 -16.59
N ILE A 188 3.03 13.90 -16.76
CA ILE A 188 3.80 14.53 -15.67
C ILE A 188 3.25 15.93 -15.31
N PHE A 189 2.86 16.71 -16.32
CA PHE A 189 2.09 17.94 -16.17
C PHE A 189 0.65 17.67 -16.57
N ASN A 190 -0.23 17.58 -15.57
CA ASN A 190 -1.64 17.27 -15.80
C ASN A 190 -2.54 18.14 -14.93
N TRP A 191 -3.61 18.67 -15.52
CA TRP A 191 -4.56 19.54 -14.83
C TRP A 191 -5.22 18.88 -13.61
N LYS A 192 -5.37 17.54 -13.63
CA LYS A 192 -5.92 16.76 -12.50
C LYS A 192 -5.12 16.90 -11.20
N TYR A 193 -3.83 17.26 -11.30
CA TYR A 193 -2.97 17.45 -10.13
C TYR A 193 -3.14 18.82 -9.46
N GLY A 194 -3.86 19.75 -10.11
CA GLY A 194 -4.11 21.09 -9.57
C GLY A 194 -2.82 21.80 -9.16
N LYS A 195 -2.78 22.29 -7.91
CA LYS A 195 -1.63 23.00 -7.33
C LYS A 195 -0.37 22.13 -7.21
N ASP A 196 -0.50 20.81 -7.18
CA ASP A 196 0.65 19.92 -7.04
C ASP A 196 1.55 19.92 -8.29
N ASN A 197 1.08 20.43 -9.44
CA ASN A 197 1.95 20.71 -10.59
C ASN A 197 3.12 21.65 -10.22
N ILE A 198 2.96 22.53 -9.22
CA ILE A 198 4.04 23.41 -8.74
C ILE A 198 5.23 22.59 -8.26
N ARG A 199 5.01 21.44 -7.62
CA ARG A 199 6.09 20.53 -7.20
C ARG A 199 6.89 20.05 -8.40
N THR A 200 6.21 19.63 -9.47
CA THR A 200 6.88 19.22 -10.72
C THR A 200 7.70 20.39 -11.30
N PHE A 201 7.15 21.61 -11.32
CA PHE A 201 7.88 22.79 -11.80
C PHE A 201 9.17 23.06 -11.01
N THR A 202 9.15 22.91 -9.68
CA THR A 202 10.36 23.11 -8.88
C THR A 202 11.42 22.06 -9.16
N THR A 203 11.09 20.93 -9.80
CA THR A 203 12.09 19.91 -10.15
C THR A 203 12.84 20.13 -11.47
N LEU A 204 12.36 21.05 -12.31
CA LEU A 204 12.87 21.27 -13.67
C LEU A 204 14.35 21.69 -13.80
N PRO A 205 14.99 22.34 -12.81
CA PRO A 205 16.42 22.65 -12.92
C PRO A 205 17.33 21.40 -12.93
N TRP A 206 16.91 20.29 -12.32
CA TRP A 206 17.76 19.10 -12.14
C TRP A 206 17.52 18.05 -13.22
N LYS A 207 18.58 17.47 -13.79
CA LYS A 207 18.47 16.43 -14.84
C LYS A 207 18.15 15.03 -14.29
N VAL A 208 18.43 14.82 -13.00
CA VAL A 208 18.10 13.59 -12.26
C VAL A 208 16.62 13.56 -11.89
N VAL A 209 16.06 12.37 -11.75
CA VAL A 209 14.73 12.18 -11.19
C VAL A 209 14.87 12.30 -9.67
N MET A 210 14.38 13.39 -9.08
CA MET A 210 14.52 13.62 -7.64
C MET A 210 13.52 12.81 -6.80
N GLY A 211 12.43 12.36 -7.42
CA GLY A 211 11.38 11.60 -6.77
C GLY A 211 9.99 11.92 -7.31
N PHE A 212 9.01 11.26 -6.74
CA PHE A 212 7.59 11.50 -6.98
C PHE A 212 6.89 11.86 -5.68
N TYR A 213 5.76 12.55 -5.77
CA TYR A 213 4.93 12.82 -4.63
C TYR A 213 4.20 11.54 -4.18
N ASP A 214 4.36 11.21 -2.90
CA ASP A 214 3.80 10.01 -2.28
C ASP A 214 2.55 10.39 -1.46
N ASN A 215 1.37 10.15 -2.03
CA ASN A 215 0.08 10.44 -1.38
C ASN A 215 -0.26 9.48 -0.22
N HIS A 216 0.50 8.39 -0.08
CA HIS A 216 0.29 7.30 0.88
C HIS A 216 -1.18 6.88 0.96
N ILE A 217 -1.64 6.26 -0.14
CA ILE A 217 -2.98 5.67 -0.33
C ILE A 217 -2.79 4.33 -1.06
N PRO A 218 -3.81 3.47 -1.15
CA PRO A 218 -3.74 2.23 -1.92
C PRO A 218 -3.19 2.43 -3.33
N ILE A 219 -2.24 1.59 -3.72
CA ILE A 219 -1.47 1.75 -4.96
C ILE A 219 -1.86 0.65 -5.94
N SER A 220 -2.19 1.06 -7.16
CA SER A 220 -2.48 0.15 -8.27
C SER A 220 -1.18 -0.29 -8.96
N PHE A 221 -0.98 -1.59 -9.06
CA PHE A 221 0.20 -2.20 -9.62
C PHE A 221 -0.12 -3.13 -10.79
N LEU A 222 0.86 -3.18 -11.69
CA LEU A 222 0.99 -4.21 -12.70
C LEU A 222 1.97 -5.27 -12.19
N LYS A 223 1.58 -6.54 -12.20
CA LYS A 223 2.46 -7.66 -11.87
C LYS A 223 3.68 -7.70 -12.79
N SER A 224 3.48 -7.41 -14.08
CA SER A 224 4.57 -7.26 -15.05
C SER A 224 5.60 -6.16 -14.70
N THR A 225 5.23 -5.14 -13.91
CA THR A 225 6.21 -4.16 -13.42
C THR A 225 7.16 -4.77 -12.41
N PHE A 226 6.65 -5.59 -11.50
CA PHE A 226 7.49 -6.30 -10.54
C PHE A 226 8.43 -7.26 -11.27
N GLU A 227 7.92 -8.03 -12.23
CA GLU A 227 8.72 -8.95 -13.04
C GLU A 227 9.84 -8.22 -13.81
N ASP A 228 9.54 -7.07 -14.42
CA ASP A 228 10.53 -6.24 -15.11
C ASP A 228 11.65 -5.79 -14.15
N ILE A 229 11.32 -5.33 -12.95
CA ILE A 229 12.32 -4.85 -12.00
C ILE A 229 13.12 -6.02 -11.41
N TRP A 230 12.45 -7.13 -11.06
CA TRP A 230 13.12 -8.36 -10.62
C TRP A 230 14.06 -8.92 -11.68
N SER A 231 13.77 -8.74 -12.97
CA SER A 231 14.69 -9.13 -14.05
C SER A 231 15.95 -8.26 -14.12
N LYS A 232 15.88 -7.00 -13.66
CA LYS A 232 16.99 -6.04 -13.71
C LYS A 232 17.84 -6.03 -12.44
N GLU A 233 17.18 -6.08 -11.28
CA GLU A 233 17.79 -5.85 -9.97
C GLU A 233 17.47 -6.99 -8.99
N GLY A 234 17.09 -8.17 -9.49
CA GLY A 234 16.63 -9.28 -8.64
C GLY A 234 17.64 -9.75 -7.60
N GLU A 235 18.94 -9.69 -7.88
CA GLU A 235 19.99 -9.97 -6.90
C GLU A 235 19.92 -8.97 -5.75
N LEU A 236 19.86 -7.68 -6.06
CA LEU A 236 19.78 -6.60 -5.07
C LEU A 236 18.47 -6.65 -4.28
N LEU A 237 17.33 -6.85 -4.94
CA LEU A 237 16.03 -6.98 -4.27
C LEU A 237 15.95 -8.25 -3.41
N SER A 238 16.69 -9.30 -3.73
CA SER A 238 16.73 -10.52 -2.91
C SER A 238 17.39 -10.32 -1.54
N GLN A 239 18.25 -9.29 -1.40
CA GLN A 239 18.93 -8.97 -0.15
C GLN A 239 17.95 -8.48 0.94
N ASN A 240 16.81 -7.86 0.55
CA ASN A 240 15.75 -7.52 1.50
C ASN A 240 15.38 -8.70 2.39
N PHE A 241 15.24 -9.89 1.79
CA PHE A 241 14.79 -11.10 2.48
C PHE A 241 15.81 -11.66 3.48
N GLU A 242 17.05 -11.18 3.47
CA GLU A 242 18.05 -11.48 4.49
C GLU A 242 17.79 -10.68 5.77
N HIS A 243 17.07 -9.56 5.67
CA HIS A 243 16.68 -8.73 6.80
C HIS A 243 15.34 -9.18 7.39
N ARG A 244 15.39 -9.87 8.55
CA ARG A 244 14.19 -10.30 9.28
C ARG A 244 13.35 -9.13 9.78
N PHE A 245 13.97 -8.00 10.06
CA PHE A 245 13.35 -6.74 10.48
C PHE A 245 13.75 -5.63 9.50
N ARG A 246 12.98 -4.53 9.48
CA ARG A 246 13.24 -3.39 8.59
C ARG A 246 14.67 -2.87 8.78
N SER A 247 15.35 -2.65 7.67
CA SER A 247 16.71 -2.12 7.59
C SER A 247 16.74 -0.85 6.75
N LYS A 248 17.70 0.03 7.03
CA LYS A 248 17.94 1.22 6.20
C LYS A 248 18.39 0.88 4.76
N LEU A 249 18.82 -0.36 4.55
CA LEU A 249 19.23 -0.89 3.25
C LEU A 249 18.07 -1.49 2.44
N ASP A 250 16.86 -1.52 3.01
CA ASP A 250 15.73 -2.12 2.33
C ASP A 250 15.27 -1.29 1.13
N TYR A 251 14.75 -2.01 0.14
CA TYR A 251 13.88 -1.47 -0.89
C TYR A 251 12.42 -1.72 -0.52
N SER A 252 11.53 -0.81 -0.86
CA SER A 252 10.09 -0.97 -0.58
C SER A 252 9.31 -1.11 -1.86
N VAL A 253 8.02 -1.43 -1.77
CA VAL A 253 7.12 -1.47 -2.94
C VAL A 253 7.06 -0.14 -3.72
N TRP A 254 7.49 0.98 -3.12
CA TRP A 254 7.61 2.28 -3.79
C TRP A 254 8.46 2.22 -5.07
N ILE A 255 9.49 1.37 -5.14
CA ILE A 255 10.29 1.22 -6.36
C ILE A 255 9.43 0.78 -7.56
N MET A 256 8.48 -0.11 -7.32
CA MET A 256 7.55 -0.61 -8.33
C MET A 256 6.71 0.55 -8.85
N ARG A 257 6.19 1.38 -7.95
CA ARG A 257 5.41 2.57 -8.29
C ARG A 257 6.24 3.54 -9.12
N TYR A 258 7.45 3.88 -8.67
CA TYR A 258 8.30 4.85 -9.35
C TYR A 258 8.70 4.41 -10.75
N PHE A 259 8.94 3.12 -10.97
CA PHE A 259 9.14 2.57 -12.32
C PHE A 259 7.91 2.71 -13.20
N GLN A 260 6.69 2.48 -12.69
CA GLN A 260 5.46 2.72 -13.48
C GLN A 260 5.35 4.19 -13.90
N LEU A 261 5.63 5.12 -12.97
CA LEU A 261 5.59 6.56 -13.24
C LEU A 261 6.67 6.97 -14.25
N ALA A 262 7.91 6.52 -14.05
CA ALA A 262 9.04 6.85 -14.92
C ALA A 262 8.91 6.27 -16.33
N ASN A 263 8.38 5.05 -16.48
CA ASN A 263 8.06 4.44 -17.77
C ASN A 263 6.76 4.96 -18.41
N GLY A 264 6.02 5.84 -17.72
CA GLY A 264 4.73 6.32 -18.20
C GLY A 264 3.64 5.25 -18.26
N LYS A 265 3.80 4.11 -17.56
CA LYS A 265 2.81 3.02 -17.42
C LYS A 265 1.75 3.40 -16.37
N PHE A 266 1.09 4.54 -16.55
CA PHE A 266 0.01 4.98 -15.68
C PHE A 266 -0.94 5.96 -16.40
N VAL A 267 -2.13 6.14 -15.82
CA VAL A 267 -3.12 7.15 -16.23
C VAL A 267 -3.23 8.21 -15.14
N PRO A 268 -3.11 9.52 -15.46
CA PRO A 268 -3.24 10.59 -14.49
C PRO A 268 -4.55 10.58 -13.69
N ARG A 269 -4.43 10.58 -12.37
CA ARG A 269 -5.51 10.75 -11.37
C ARG A 269 -5.21 11.93 -10.45
N SER A 270 -6.27 12.54 -9.91
CA SER A 270 -6.14 13.62 -8.94
C SER A 270 -5.39 13.16 -7.68
N THR A 271 -4.58 14.06 -7.12
CA THR A 271 -3.90 13.86 -5.84
C THR A 271 -4.87 13.87 -4.65
N ASN A 272 -6.11 14.34 -4.84
CA ASN A 272 -7.14 14.40 -3.79
C ASN A 272 -8.05 13.16 -3.76
N PHE A 273 -7.74 12.10 -4.52
CA PHE A 273 -8.57 10.89 -4.58
C PHE A 273 -8.67 10.17 -3.23
N GLY A 274 -7.63 10.27 -2.41
CA GLY A 274 -7.65 9.78 -1.04
C GLY A 274 -7.05 10.77 -0.07
N LYS A 275 -7.18 10.46 1.23
CA LYS A 275 -6.72 11.33 2.31
C LYS A 275 -6.03 10.52 3.41
N TYR A 276 -4.81 10.93 3.72
CA TYR A 276 -4.05 10.46 4.87
C TYR A 276 -4.39 11.25 6.13
N TYR A 277 -4.60 10.55 7.23
CA TYR A 277 -4.86 11.12 8.55
C TYR A 277 -3.93 10.50 9.60
N ASN A 278 -3.55 11.28 10.61
CA ASN A 278 -2.93 10.77 11.82
C ASN A 278 -3.98 10.64 12.93
N ILE A 279 -4.16 9.43 13.46
CA ILE A 279 -5.06 9.17 14.58
C ILE A 279 -4.57 9.93 15.82
N GLY A 280 -5.50 10.39 16.67
CA GLY A 280 -5.24 11.21 17.86
C GLY A 280 -5.06 12.70 17.55
N LYS A 281 -4.45 13.05 16.41
CA LYS A 281 -4.31 14.45 15.97
C LYS A 281 -5.52 14.95 15.17
N GLN A 282 -6.20 14.04 14.48
CA GLN A 282 -7.25 14.38 13.51
C GLN A 282 -8.54 13.55 13.69
N THR A 283 -8.77 12.98 14.87
CA THR A 283 -9.85 12.01 15.09
C THR A 283 -11.25 12.55 14.78
N GLU A 284 -11.57 13.78 15.21
CA GLU A 284 -12.86 14.39 14.86
C GLU A 284 -13.04 14.55 13.35
N GLN A 285 -11.96 14.91 12.64
CA GLN A 285 -11.97 15.02 11.19
C GLN A 285 -12.15 13.65 10.53
N ILE A 286 -11.47 12.60 11.02
CA ILE A 286 -11.62 11.22 10.57
C ILE A 286 -13.10 10.81 10.67
N ILE A 287 -13.71 10.99 11.85
CA ILE A 287 -15.11 10.63 12.11
C ILE A 287 -16.05 11.36 11.14
N ASN A 288 -15.85 12.67 10.96
CA ASN A 288 -16.67 13.45 10.04
C ASN A 288 -16.51 13.01 8.58
N ASP A 289 -15.28 12.79 8.12
CA ASP A 289 -14.97 12.46 6.74
C ASP A 289 -15.37 11.01 6.38
N ILE A 290 -15.40 10.09 7.36
CA ILE A 290 -16.01 8.76 7.22
C ILE A 290 -17.53 8.90 7.03
N ARG A 291 -18.23 9.62 7.93
CA ARG A 291 -19.69 9.79 7.86
C ARG A 291 -20.15 10.46 6.57
N THR A 292 -19.44 11.50 6.16
CA THR A 292 -19.78 12.30 4.98
C THR A 292 -19.23 11.72 3.68
N LYS A 293 -18.45 10.62 3.75
CA LYS A 293 -17.79 9.98 2.61
C LYS A 293 -16.99 10.95 1.75
N LYS A 294 -16.34 11.92 2.39
CA LYS A 294 -15.70 13.05 1.70
C LYS A 294 -14.57 12.64 0.75
N HIS A 295 -13.88 11.56 1.08
CA HIS A 295 -12.79 10.99 0.30
C HIS A 295 -13.08 9.53 -0.02
N SER A 296 -12.80 9.10 -1.24
CA SER A 296 -13.03 7.71 -1.67
C SER A 296 -12.08 6.74 -0.98
N LEU A 297 -10.81 7.14 -0.79
CA LEU A 297 -9.83 6.38 -0.02
C LEU A 297 -9.42 7.17 1.22
N ILE A 298 -9.25 6.49 2.34
CA ILE A 298 -8.73 7.08 3.58
C ILE A 298 -7.61 6.22 4.14
N VAL A 299 -6.61 6.84 4.76
CA VAL A 299 -5.58 6.14 5.53
C VAL A 299 -5.60 6.64 6.96
N LEU A 300 -5.68 5.70 7.91
CA LEU A 300 -5.78 5.97 9.34
C LEU A 300 -4.46 5.60 10.01
N ASN A 301 -3.45 6.45 9.86
CA ASN A 301 -2.11 6.13 10.30
C ASN A 301 -1.95 6.25 11.81
N ASP A 302 -1.32 5.22 12.38
CA ASP A 302 -1.02 5.14 13.79
C ASP A 302 0.17 6.05 14.20
N GLN A 303 0.18 6.53 15.44
CA GLN A 303 1.21 7.39 16.01
C GLN A 303 1.73 6.86 17.35
N GLU A 304 3.00 7.13 17.64
CA GLU A 304 3.62 6.76 18.92
C GLU A 304 3.12 7.62 20.09
N ASP A 305 2.65 8.84 19.83
CA ASP A 305 2.26 9.84 20.84
C ASP A 305 0.75 9.82 21.19
N ILE A 306 0.03 8.74 20.90
CA ILE A 306 -1.39 8.61 21.26
C ILE A 306 -1.56 8.42 22.77
N GLN A 307 -2.19 9.39 23.44
CA GLN A 307 -2.36 9.39 24.89
C GLN A 307 -3.37 8.35 25.40
N ASN A 308 -4.52 8.21 24.73
CA ASN A 308 -5.58 7.28 25.12
C ASN A 308 -6.00 6.42 23.92
N PHE A 309 -5.25 5.33 23.72
CA PHE A 309 -5.44 4.43 22.59
C PHE A 309 -6.86 3.85 22.53
N GLU A 310 -7.39 3.40 23.66
CA GLU A 310 -8.69 2.76 23.74
C GLU A 310 -9.81 3.73 23.33
N LEU A 311 -9.76 4.98 23.82
CA LEU A 311 -10.75 5.99 23.45
C LEU A 311 -10.70 6.33 21.96
N GLU A 312 -9.51 6.54 21.40
CA GLU A 312 -9.33 6.83 19.97
C GLU A 312 -9.84 5.67 19.11
N ARG A 313 -9.51 4.44 19.50
CA ARG A 313 -9.95 3.22 18.83
C ARG A 313 -11.47 3.11 18.86
N ASP A 314 -12.07 3.22 20.04
CA ASP A 314 -13.50 3.02 20.23
C ASP A 314 -14.34 4.10 19.52
N ASN A 315 -13.84 5.34 19.46
CA ASN A 315 -14.43 6.41 18.67
C ASN A 315 -14.46 6.10 17.16
N ILE A 316 -13.36 5.57 16.61
CA ILE A 316 -13.28 5.20 15.20
C ILE A 316 -14.12 3.94 14.90
N ILE A 317 -14.07 2.93 15.78
CA ILE A 317 -14.94 1.73 15.71
C ILE A 317 -16.42 2.15 15.69
N SER A 318 -16.83 3.08 16.55
CA SER A 318 -18.21 3.55 16.63
C SER A 318 -18.71 4.17 15.32
N VAL A 319 -17.87 4.98 14.65
CA VAL A 319 -18.25 5.53 13.36
C VAL A 319 -18.32 4.45 12.28
N PHE A 320 -17.41 3.47 12.27
CA PHE A 320 -17.49 2.35 11.34
C PHE A 320 -18.76 1.50 11.57
N GLU A 321 -19.09 1.11 12.80
CA GLU A 321 -20.32 0.35 13.08
C GLU A 321 -21.57 1.14 12.66
N SER A 322 -21.62 2.46 12.95
CA SER A 322 -22.80 3.27 12.57
C SER A 322 -22.97 3.45 11.06
N SER A 323 -21.86 3.51 10.32
CA SER A 323 -21.85 3.81 8.87
C SER A 323 -21.85 2.53 8.01
N PHE A 324 -21.40 1.42 8.58
CA PHE A 324 -21.24 0.09 7.98
C PHE A 324 -21.65 -1.03 8.98
N PRO A 325 -22.93 -1.05 9.42
CA PRO A 325 -23.41 -1.98 10.45
C PRO A 325 -23.57 -3.41 9.97
N GLU A 326 -23.76 -3.61 8.67
CA GLU A 326 -24.02 -4.92 8.09
C GLU A 326 -22.74 -5.75 8.03
N LYS A 327 -22.82 -7.00 8.48
CA LYS A 327 -21.76 -7.98 8.26
C LYS A 327 -21.58 -8.21 6.77
N SER A 328 -20.32 -8.31 6.36
CA SER A 328 -19.97 -8.74 5.01
C SER A 328 -20.09 -10.25 4.83
N SER A 329 -20.17 -10.72 3.59
CA SER A 329 -20.05 -12.13 3.22
C SER A 329 -18.67 -12.73 3.58
N PHE A 330 -17.71 -11.88 3.92
CA PHE A 330 -16.40 -12.24 4.45
C PHE A 330 -16.41 -12.50 5.95
N GLU A 331 -17.53 -12.27 6.64
CA GLU A 331 -17.69 -12.52 8.07
C GLU A 331 -18.50 -13.79 8.33
N VAL A 332 -18.12 -14.56 9.37
CA VAL A 332 -18.87 -15.72 9.88
C VAL A 332 -20.09 -15.35 10.72
#